data_AF-A0A530BQX4-F1
#
_entry.id   AF-A0A530BQX4-F1
#
_cell.length_a   1.000
_cell.length_b   1.000
_cell.length_c   1.000
_cell.angle_alpha   90.00
_cell.angle_beta   90.00
_cell.angle_gamma   90.00
#
_symmetry.space_group_name_H-M   'P 1'
#
loop_
_entity.id
_entity.type
_entity.pdbx_description
1 polymer ?
#
loop_
_entity_poly.entity_id
_entity_poly.type
_entity_poly.pdbx_seq_one_letter_code
_entity_poly.pdbx_strand_id
1 'polypeptide(L)'
;MNDRLRIALYQPDIAGNTGTILRFAACLDIAVDIIEPAGFPLSDRALKRAGMDYLEMATLTRHADWHAFEEWRKAHARRLVLLTTKATAAYTGFAFAAGDILLFGRESAGVTEEVHQAADSRLTIPM
;
A
#
# COMPACT_ATOMS: atom_id res chain seq x y z
N MET A 1 0.32 -17.10 11.64
CA MET A 1 -0.19 -15.89 10.97
C MET A 1 1.02 -15.16 10.41
N ASN A 2 0.95 -14.62 9.19
CA ASN A 2 2.10 -13.91 8.61
C ASN A 2 2.12 -12.50 9.20
N ASP A 3 2.83 -12.34 10.31
CA ASP A 3 2.88 -11.12 11.14
C ASP A 3 3.86 -10.07 10.55
N ARG A 4 4.08 -10.10 9.25
CA ARG A 4 5.05 -9.23 8.58
C ARG A 4 4.40 -7.93 8.11
N LEU A 5 5.26 -6.92 7.95
CA LEU A 5 4.92 -5.64 7.33
C LEU A 5 4.27 -5.85 5.96
N ARG A 6 3.35 -4.96 5.60
CA ARG A 6 2.74 -4.92 4.26
C ARG A 6 2.73 -3.51 3.71
N ILE A 7 2.69 -3.40 2.39
CA ILE A 7 2.53 -2.14 1.68
C ILE A 7 1.14 -2.11 1.06
N ALA A 8 0.40 -1.02 1.26
CA ALA A 8 -0.88 -0.80 0.59
C ALA A 8 -0.80 0.44 -0.31
N LEU A 9 -1.28 0.30 -1.55
CA LEU A 9 -1.35 1.38 -2.53
C LEU A 9 -2.82 1.77 -2.74
N TYR A 10 -3.17 2.97 -2.29
CA TYR A 10 -4.51 3.52 -2.46
C TYR A 10 -4.66 4.13 -3.85
N GLN A 11 -5.47 3.50 -4.70
CA GLN A 11 -5.86 4.00 -6.03
C GLN A 11 -4.67 4.55 -6.85
N PRO A 12 -3.61 3.75 -7.07
CA PRO A 12 -2.37 4.26 -7.67
C PRO A 12 -2.61 4.74 -9.10
N ASP A 13 -2.02 5.89 -9.46
CA ASP A 13 -2.21 6.53 -10.76
C ASP A 13 -1.13 6.10 -11.77
N ILE A 14 0.08 5.77 -11.29
CA ILE A 14 1.25 5.55 -12.14
C ILE A 14 1.71 4.08 -12.10
N ALA A 15 1.56 3.40 -13.24
CA ALA A 15 1.95 1.99 -13.38
C ALA A 15 3.44 1.74 -13.05
N GLY A 16 4.33 2.65 -13.45
CA GLY A 16 5.77 2.53 -13.21
C GLY A 16 6.15 2.55 -11.73
N ASN A 17 5.49 3.40 -10.94
CA ASN A 17 5.70 3.45 -9.48
C ASN A 17 5.21 2.17 -8.83
N THR A 18 4.00 1.72 -9.20
CA THR A 18 3.43 0.47 -8.68
C THR A 18 4.32 -0.73 -9.00
N GLY A 19 4.82 -0.84 -10.24
CA GLY A 19 5.76 -1.90 -10.63
C GLY A 19 7.07 -1.86 -9.84
N THR A 20 7.61 -0.66 -9.59
CA THR A 20 8.82 -0.48 -8.76
C THR A 20 8.59 -0.95 -7.33
N ILE A 21 7.45 -0.59 -6.73
CA ILE A 21 7.09 -1.01 -5.36
C ILE A 21 6.92 -2.52 -5.29
N LEU A 22 6.27 -3.14 -6.28
CA LEU A 22 6.08 -4.59 -6.32
C LEU A 22 7.40 -5.35 -6.41
N ARG A 23 8.34 -4.88 -7.25
CA ARG A 23 9.69 -5.44 -7.31
C ARG A 23 10.45 -5.28 -6.01
N PHE A 24 10.40 -4.09 -5.40
CA PHE A 24 10.99 -3.84 -4.09
C PHE A 24 10.41 -4.78 -3.03
N ALA A 25 9.09 -4.95 -3.01
CA ALA A 25 8.41 -5.79 -2.05
C ALA A 25 8.77 -7.28 -2.23
N ALA A 26 8.86 -7.76 -3.47
CA ALA A 26 9.30 -9.13 -3.75
C ALA A 26 10.75 -9.39 -3.31
N CYS A 27 11.67 -8.43 -3.53
CA CYS A 27 13.06 -8.54 -3.05
C CYS A 27 13.16 -8.64 -1.52
N LEU A 28 12.19 -8.10 -0.79
CA LEU A 28 12.15 -8.07 0.68
C LEU A 28 11.16 -9.04 1.30
N ASP A 29 10.49 -9.88 0.49
CA ASP A 29 9.41 -10.78 0.93
C ASP A 29 8.32 -10.04 1.73
N ILE A 30 7.93 -8.86 1.22
CA ILE A 30 6.87 -8.00 1.73
C ILE A 30 5.64 -8.19 0.82
N ALA A 31 4.48 -8.38 1.43
CA ALA A 31 3.23 -8.47 0.68
C ALA A 31 2.68 -7.08 0.33
N VAL A 32 2.02 -6.98 -0.82
CA VAL A 32 1.48 -5.73 -1.34
C VAL A 32 -0.02 -5.85 -1.53
N ASP A 33 -0.75 -4.84 -1.09
CA ASP A 33 -2.18 -4.66 -1.28
C ASP A 33 -2.43 -3.50 -2.25
N ILE A 34 -3.21 -3.71 -3.31
CA ILE A 34 -3.68 -2.63 -4.19
C ILE A 34 -5.16 -2.40 -3.94
N ILE A 35 -5.52 -1.15 -3.68
CA ILE A 35 -6.89 -0.72 -3.45
C ILE A 35 -7.38 0.00 -4.70
N GLU A 36 -8.45 -0.53 -5.30
CA GLU A 36 -9.00 -0.05 -6.56
C GLU A 36 -9.92 1.18 -6.41
N PRO A 37 -10.20 1.90 -7.52
CA PRO A 37 -9.64 1.71 -8.87
C PRO A 37 -8.21 2.23 -9.01
N ALA A 38 -7.35 1.46 -9.70
CA ALA A 38 -6.07 1.97 -10.16
C ALA A 38 -6.25 2.78 -11.46
N GLY A 39 -5.43 3.81 -11.65
CA GLY A 39 -5.43 4.65 -12.86
C GLY A 39 -4.90 3.96 -14.12
N PHE A 40 -4.57 2.67 -14.05
CA PHE A 40 -4.02 1.88 -15.14
C PHE A 40 -4.49 0.41 -15.07
N PRO A 41 -4.47 -0.33 -16.18
CA PRO A 41 -4.92 -1.72 -16.20
C PRO A 41 -3.97 -2.64 -15.42
N LEU A 42 -4.50 -3.29 -14.37
CA LEU A 42 -3.80 -4.29 -13.54
C LEU A 42 -3.95 -5.73 -14.07
N SER A 43 -4.12 -5.91 -15.38
CA SER A 43 -4.17 -7.26 -15.96
C SER A 43 -2.81 -7.96 -15.85
N ASP A 44 -2.78 -9.28 -15.67
CA ASP A 44 -1.54 -10.08 -15.65
C ASP A 44 -0.65 -9.79 -16.86
N ARG A 45 -1.25 -9.52 -18.03
CA ARG A 45 -0.52 -9.13 -19.24
C ARG A 45 0.16 -7.76 -19.11
N ALA A 46 -0.51 -6.79 -18.50
CA ALA A 46 0.03 -5.46 -18.26
C ALA A 46 1.15 -5.51 -17.21
N LEU A 47 0.96 -6.29 -16.14
CA LEU A 47 1.96 -6.51 -15.09
C LEU A 47 3.20 -7.22 -15.65
N LYS A 48 3.04 -8.31 -16.40
CA LYS A 48 4.15 -8.97 -17.10
C LYS A 48 4.88 -8.05 -18.08
N ARG A 49 4.15 -7.21 -18.82
CA ARG A 49 4.77 -6.23 -19.73
C ARG A 49 5.56 -5.15 -19.00
N ALA A 50 5.20 -4.84 -17.76
CA ALA A 50 5.98 -3.96 -16.89
C ALA A 50 7.24 -4.65 -16.31
N GLY A 51 7.54 -5.87 -16.75
CA GLY A 51 8.67 -6.65 -16.27
C GLY A 51 8.42 -7.25 -14.90
N MET A 52 7.16 -7.61 -14.61
CA MET A 52 6.76 -8.28 -13.38
C MET A 52 6.72 -9.79 -13.57
N ASP A 53 7.42 -10.55 -12.73
CA ASP A 53 7.41 -12.00 -12.77
C ASP A 53 6.27 -12.61 -11.94
N TYR A 54 6.15 -13.94 -11.97
CA TYR A 54 5.09 -14.65 -11.25
C TYR A 54 5.25 -14.63 -9.73
N LEU A 55 6.47 -14.49 -9.21
CA LEU A 55 6.73 -14.41 -7.77
C LEU A 55 6.27 -13.05 -7.24
N GLU A 56 6.55 -11.98 -7.98
CA GLU A 56 6.06 -10.62 -7.69
C GLU A 56 4.53 -10.54 -7.74
N MET A 57 3.87 -11.29 -8.65
CA MET A 57 2.41 -11.37 -8.68
C MET A 57 1.82 -12.19 -7.53
N ALA A 58 2.55 -13.17 -6.98
CA ALA A 58 2.06 -14.03 -5.90
C ALA A 58 1.96 -13.30 -4.54
N THR A 59 2.68 -12.21 -4.34
CA THR A 59 2.63 -11.39 -3.12
C THR A 59 1.61 -10.26 -3.18
N LEU A 60 0.96 -10.08 -4.33
CA LEU A 60 -0.04 -9.04 -4.59
C LEU A 60 -1.45 -9.50 -4.20
N THR A 61 -2.13 -8.70 -3.39
CA THR A 61 -3.55 -8.81 -3.06
C THR A 61 -4.29 -7.60 -3.62
N ARG A 62 -5.45 -7.80 -4.24
CA ARG A 62 -6.28 -6.70 -4.80
C ARG A 62 -7.56 -6.57 -3.99
N HIS A 63 -7.92 -5.33 -3.67
CA HIS A 63 -9.15 -4.96 -3.00
C HIS A 63 -9.98 -4.10 -3.94
N ALA A 64 -11.26 -4.44 -4.09
CA ALA A 64 -12.16 -3.79 -5.06
C ALA A 64 -12.35 -2.28 -4.79
N ASP A 65 -12.29 -1.90 -3.52
CA ASP A 65 -12.37 -0.52 -3.05
C ASP A 65 -11.77 -0.39 -1.65
N TRP A 66 -11.83 0.83 -1.11
CA TRP A 66 -11.40 1.15 0.24
C TRP A 66 -12.13 0.34 1.32
N HIS A 67 -13.43 0.13 1.16
CA HIS A 67 -14.25 -0.54 2.15
C HIS A 67 -13.86 -2.01 2.30
N ALA A 68 -13.70 -2.70 1.16
CA ALA A 68 -13.21 -4.08 1.12
C ALA A 68 -11.83 -4.23 1.79
N PHE A 69 -10.92 -3.28 1.52
CA PHE A 69 -9.61 -3.25 2.18
C PHE A 69 -9.73 -3.05 3.70
N GLU A 70 -10.58 -2.12 4.13
CA GLU A 70 -10.74 -1.77 5.55
C GLU A 70 -11.39 -2.91 6.35
N GLU A 71 -12.39 -3.59 5.78
CA GLU A 71 -12.99 -4.79 6.37
C GLU A 71 -11.96 -5.92 6.50
N TRP A 72 -11.21 -6.18 5.43
CA TRP A 72 -10.13 -7.18 5.46
C TRP A 72 -9.07 -6.83 6.51
N ARG A 73 -8.62 -5.57 6.57
CA ARG A 73 -7.62 -5.11 7.53
C ARG A 73 -8.08 -5.35 8.96
N LYS A 74 -9.32 -4.96 9.28
CA LYS A 74 -9.91 -5.12 10.61
C LYS A 74 -10.06 -6.59 10.99
N ALA A 75 -10.49 -7.43 10.05
CA ALA A 75 -10.58 -8.88 10.28
C ALA A 75 -9.22 -9.52 10.61
N HIS A 76 -8.12 -8.92 10.14
CA HIS A 76 -6.76 -9.37 10.42
C HIS A 76 -6.07 -8.59 11.56
N ALA A 77 -6.80 -7.71 12.27
CA ALA A 77 -6.30 -6.90 13.37
C ALA A 77 -5.01 -6.12 13.04
N ARG A 78 -4.92 -5.56 11.82
CA ARG A 78 -3.71 -4.87 11.35
C ARG A 78 -3.76 -3.36 11.55
N ARG A 79 -2.67 -2.82 12.08
CA ARG A 79 -2.49 -1.38 12.29
C ARG A 79 -2.14 -0.68 10.98
N LEU A 80 -2.83 0.41 10.68
CA LEU A 80 -2.67 1.19 9.46
C LEU A 80 -1.81 2.42 9.71
N VAL A 81 -0.70 2.50 8.99
CA VAL A 81 0.24 3.62 9.04
C VAL A 81 0.21 4.34 7.70
N LEU A 82 -0.43 5.52 7.67
CA LEU A 82 -0.56 6.34 6.47
C LEU A 82 0.64 7.27 6.29
N LEU A 83 1.27 7.20 5.12
CA LEU A 83 2.33 8.12 4.71
C LEU A 83 1.70 9.29 3.94
N THR A 84 1.80 10.49 4.48
CA THR A 84 1.15 11.69 3.92
C THR A 84 1.90 12.97 4.28
N THR A 85 1.94 13.91 3.32
CA THR A 85 2.49 15.25 3.53
C THR A 85 1.67 16.10 4.50
N LYS A 86 0.43 15.69 4.81
CA LYS A 86 -0.43 16.36 5.80
C LYS A 86 -0.11 15.99 7.25
N ALA A 87 0.79 15.04 7.48
CA ALA A 87 1.22 14.63 8.82
C ALA A 87 2.38 15.50 9.32
N THR A 88 2.48 15.65 10.64
CA THR A 88 3.58 16.40 11.30
C THR A 88 4.64 15.47 11.90
N ALA A 89 4.29 14.22 12.22
CA ALA A 89 5.23 13.27 12.79
C ALA A 89 6.12 12.65 11.71
N ALA A 90 7.44 12.76 11.87
CA ALA A 90 8.41 12.15 10.95
C ALA A 90 8.46 10.63 11.12
N TYR A 91 8.57 9.89 10.01
CA TYR A 91 8.65 8.42 10.05
C TYR A 91 9.87 7.89 10.83
N THR A 92 10.96 8.67 10.89
CA THR A 92 12.21 8.29 11.57
C THR A 92 12.07 8.23 13.09
N GLY A 93 11.07 8.90 13.66
CA GLY A 93 10.74 8.85 15.09
C GLY A 93 9.65 7.84 15.44
N PHE A 94 9.16 7.07 14.47
CA PHE A 94 8.04 6.16 14.66
C PHE A 94 8.50 4.71 14.91
N ALA A 95 7.88 4.06 15.89
CA ALA A 95 8.11 2.66 16.20
C ALA A 95 7.17 1.75 15.39
N PHE A 96 7.67 1.25 14.25
CA PHE A 96 6.98 0.25 13.45
C PHE A 96 6.88 -1.07 14.21
N ALA A 97 5.78 -1.79 13.98
CA ALA A 97 5.49 -3.08 14.57
C ALA A 97 5.25 -4.14 13.49
N ALA A 98 5.41 -5.39 13.90
CA ALA A 98 4.96 -6.55 13.14
C ALA A 98 3.47 -6.40 12.79
N GLY A 99 3.11 -6.70 11.54
CA GLY A 99 1.74 -6.61 11.04
C GLY A 99 1.27 -5.21 10.64
N ASP A 100 2.12 -4.17 10.74
CA ASP A 100 1.80 -2.83 10.22
C ASP A 100 1.58 -2.86 8.70
N ILE A 101 0.59 -2.08 8.27
CA ILE A 101 0.36 -1.78 6.85
C ILE A 101 0.79 -0.35 6.58
N LEU A 102 1.79 -0.18 5.72
CA LEU A 102 2.22 1.12 5.22
C LEU A 102 1.35 1.51 4.04
N LEU A 103 0.47 2.48 4.24
CA LEU A 103 -0.46 2.96 3.22
C LEU A 103 0.10 4.19 2.52
N PHE A 104 0.19 4.09 1.19
CA PHE A 104 0.57 5.20 0.31
C PHE A 104 -0.63 5.64 -0.51
N GLY A 105 -0.85 6.95 -0.55
CA GLY A 105 -1.93 7.56 -1.32
C GLY A 105 -1.65 7.61 -2.83
N ARG A 106 -2.66 8.09 -3.56
CA ARG A 106 -2.53 8.42 -4.99
C ARG A 106 -1.45 9.47 -5.18
N GLU A 107 -0.65 9.35 -6.24
CA GLU A 107 0.41 10.32 -6.52
C GLU A 107 -0.15 11.72 -6.77
N SER A 108 -1.33 11.81 -7.41
CA SER A 108 -1.94 13.09 -7.78
C SER A 108 -2.62 13.83 -6.62
N ALA A 109 -3.13 13.12 -5.61
CA ALA A 109 -4.04 13.71 -4.63
C ALA A 109 -3.95 13.15 -3.21
N GLY A 110 -3.07 12.17 -2.95
CA GLY A 110 -3.03 11.47 -1.68
C GLY A 110 -4.28 10.61 -1.46
N VAL A 111 -4.84 10.65 -0.25
CA VAL A 111 -6.02 9.84 0.13
C VAL A 111 -7.20 10.73 0.51
N THR A 112 -8.40 10.15 0.57
CA THR A 112 -9.60 10.84 1.04
C THR A 112 -9.54 11.11 2.54
N GLU A 113 -10.39 12.01 3.03
CA GLU A 113 -10.48 12.30 4.47
C GLU A 113 -10.93 11.08 5.29
N GLU A 114 -11.80 10.25 4.73
CA GLU A 114 -12.21 8.98 5.34
C GLU A 114 -11.00 8.07 5.63
N VAL A 115 -10.08 7.94 4.67
CA VAL A 115 -8.85 7.16 4.82
C VAL A 115 -7.92 7.79 5.87
N HIS A 116 -7.84 9.12 5.90
CA HIS A 116 -7.07 9.83 6.92
C HIS A 116 -7.59 9.55 8.33
N GLN A 117 -8.91 9.46 8.51
CA GLN A 117 -9.54 9.21 9.81
C GLN A 117 -9.43 7.75 10.26
N ALA A 118 -9.39 6.82 9.32
CA ALA A 118 -9.23 5.40 9.60
C ALA A 118 -7.80 4.98 9.96
N ALA A 119 -6.79 5.81 9.62
CA ALA A 119 -5.39 5.52 9.88
C ALA A 119 -5.06 5.61 11.38
N ASP A 120 -4.50 4.53 11.93
CA ASP A 120 -4.05 4.47 13.33
C ASP A 120 -2.84 5.40 13.59
N SER A 121 -2.03 5.64 12.55
CA SER A 121 -0.92 6.57 12.60
C SER A 121 -0.74 7.27 11.26
N ARG A 122 -0.31 8.53 11.30
CA ARG A 122 -0.05 9.35 10.11
C ARG A 122 1.37 9.90 10.22
N LEU A 123 2.19 9.63 9.21
CA LEU A 123 3.61 9.96 9.19
C LEU A 123 3.97 10.74 7.93
N THR A 124 4.98 11.58 8.04
CA THR A 124 5.55 12.33 6.90
C THR A 124 7.00 11.93 6.66
N ILE A 125 7.46 12.10 5.43
CA ILE A 125 8.86 12.00 5.03
C ILE A 125 9.42 13.43 5.03
N PRO A 126 10.34 13.78 5.95
CA PRO A 126 10.96 15.09 5.95
C PRO A 126 11.69 15.34 4.62
N MET A 127 11.52 16.53 4.05
CA MET A 127 12.23 17.01 2.86
C MET A 127 13.20 18.12 3.24
#